data_AF-A0A9D7W5G5-F1
#
_entry.id   AF-A0A9D7W5G5-F1
#
_cell.length_a   1.000
_cell.length_b   1.000
_cell.length_c   1.000
_cell.angle_alpha   90.00
_cell.angle_beta   90.00
_cell.angle_gamma   90.00
#
_symmetry.space_group_name_H-M   'P 1'
#
loop_
_entity.id
_entity.type
_entity.pdbx_description
1 polymer ?
#
loop_
_entity_poly.entity_id
_entity_poly.type
_entity_poly.pdbx_seq_one_letter_code
_entity_poly.pdbx_strand_id
1 'polypeptide(L)'
;MRVLVGFLLLSTALSVLSSAARALDLGRCEPTKAVKIIDKALGEGKTLQQAMEMMIKAKVFDGSKACITFIRENSMTMRDPHPRAFESLWMN
;
A
#
# COMPACT_ATOMS: atom_id res chain seq x y z
N MET A 1 43.51 -17.74 -13.97
CA MET A 1 42.55 -16.64 -13.66
C MET A 1 41.45 -16.50 -14.73
N ARG A 2 40.80 -17.60 -15.17
CA ARG A 2 39.71 -17.55 -16.17
C ARG A 2 38.35 -18.09 -15.67
N VAL A 3 38.31 -18.66 -14.47
CA VAL A 3 37.10 -19.29 -13.89
C VAL A 3 36.28 -18.31 -13.03
N LEU A 4 36.92 -17.27 -12.48
CA LEU A 4 36.28 -16.30 -11.57
C LEU A 4 35.39 -15.25 -12.27
N VAL A 5 35.58 -15.02 -13.57
CA VAL A 5 34.81 -13.99 -14.30
C VAL A 5 33.40 -14.48 -14.65
N GLY A 6 33.21 -15.79 -14.85
CA GLY A 6 31.91 -16.37 -15.18
C GLY A 6 30.90 -16.30 -14.02
N PHE A 7 31.38 -16.37 -12.78
CA PHE A 7 30.51 -16.37 -11.59
C PHE A 7 29.98 -14.97 -11.22
N LEU A 8 30.78 -13.92 -11.51
CA LEU A 8 30.38 -12.53 -11.26
C LEU A 8 29.29 -12.05 -12.23
N LEU A 9 29.29 -12.53 -13.48
CA LEU A 9 28.28 -12.18 -14.48
C LEU A 9 26.92 -12.86 -14.23
N LEU A 10 26.91 -14.02 -13.56
CA LEU A 10 25.66 -14.70 -13.20
C LEU A 10 24.94 -14.00 -12.03
N SER A 11 25.70 -13.35 -11.16
CA SER A 11 25.19 -12.66 -9.96
C SER A 11 24.45 -11.36 -10.29
N THR A 12 24.84 -10.67 -11.36
CA THR A 12 24.17 -9.44 -11.82
C THR A 12 22.87 -9.73 -12.56
N ALA A 13 22.77 -10.87 -13.26
CA ALA A 13 21.53 -11.25 -13.95
C ALA A 13 20.38 -11.58 -12.97
N LEU A 14 20.66 -12.20 -11.82
CA LEU A 14 19.63 -12.51 -10.82
C LEU A 14 19.10 -11.27 -10.08
N SER A 15 19.92 -10.23 -9.93
CA SER A 15 19.52 -9.02 -9.20
C SER A 15 18.64 -8.09 -10.03
N VAL A 16 18.70 -8.16 -11.37
CA VAL A 16 17.76 -7.42 -12.25
C VAL A 16 16.39 -8.11 -12.30
N LEU A 17 16.30 -9.44 -12.11
CA LEU A 17 15.03 -10.17 -12.14
C LEU A 17 14.15 -9.93 -10.90
N SER A 18 14.72 -9.51 -9.77
CA SER A 18 13.96 -9.17 -8.55
C SER A 18 13.26 -7.80 -8.64
N SER A 19 13.60 -6.99 -9.67
CA SER A 19 12.90 -5.74 -9.99
C SER A 19 11.64 -5.97 -10.83
N ALA A 20 11.12 -7.20 -10.87
CA ALA A 20 9.72 -7.43 -11.16
C ALA A 20 8.89 -6.78 -10.04
N ALA A 21 8.77 -5.45 -10.10
CA ALA A 21 7.61 -4.73 -9.64
C ALA A 21 6.42 -5.47 -10.25
N ARG A 22 5.91 -6.46 -9.51
CA ARG A 22 4.67 -7.14 -9.85
C ARG A 22 3.71 -6.01 -10.11
N ALA A 23 3.20 -5.92 -11.33
CA ALA A 23 2.21 -4.92 -11.68
C ALA A 23 1.16 -4.98 -10.59
N LEU A 24 1.09 -3.92 -9.76
CA LEU A 24 0.20 -3.89 -8.63
C LEU A 24 -1.21 -4.02 -9.25
N ASP A 25 -1.92 -5.08 -8.90
CA ASP A 25 -3.28 -5.32 -9.39
C ASP A 25 -4.20 -4.33 -8.66
N LEU A 26 -4.23 -3.10 -9.17
CA LEU A 26 -4.95 -1.96 -8.62
C LEU A 26 -6.43 -2.03 -9.01
N GLY A 27 -7.25 -1.44 -8.16
CA GLY A 27 -8.69 -1.33 -8.39
C GLY A 27 -9.13 0.08 -8.74
N ARG A 28 -10.39 0.39 -8.44
CA ARG A 28 -10.92 1.76 -8.51
C ARG A 28 -10.67 2.47 -7.18
N CYS A 29 -10.68 3.80 -7.20
CA CYS A 29 -10.72 4.55 -5.96
C CYS A 29 -12.08 4.38 -5.27
N GLU A 30 -12.09 3.75 -4.09
CA GLU A 30 -13.29 3.63 -3.25
C GLU A 30 -13.03 4.18 -1.83
N PRO A 31 -13.10 5.52 -1.64
CA PRO A 31 -12.70 6.18 -0.39
C PRO A 31 -13.38 5.62 0.86
N THR A 32 -14.68 5.36 0.81
CA THR A 32 -15.45 4.84 1.95
C THR A 32 -15.00 3.44 2.35
N LYS A 33 -14.73 2.56 1.38
CA LYS A 33 -14.24 1.20 1.69
C LYS A 33 -12.80 1.25 2.20
N ALA A 34 -11.97 2.10 1.60
CA ALA A 34 -10.59 2.29 2.05
C ALA A 34 -10.51 2.77 3.50
N VAL A 35 -11.30 3.77 3.90
CA VAL A 35 -11.35 4.22 5.31
C VAL A 35 -11.73 3.09 6.26
N LYS A 36 -12.76 2.29 5.92
CA LYS A 36 -13.18 1.12 6.73
C LYS A 36 -12.08 0.08 6.86
N ILE A 37 -11.34 -0.19 5.78
CA ILE A 37 -10.22 -1.13 5.79
C ILE A 37 -9.08 -0.60 6.67
N ILE A 38 -8.73 0.67 6.54
CA ILE A 38 -7.69 1.29 7.38
C ILE A 38 -8.08 1.23 8.85
N ASP A 39 -9.28 1.66 9.20
CA ASP A 39 -9.73 1.71 10.59
C ASP A 39 -9.75 0.32 11.25
N LYS A 40 -10.28 -0.68 10.52
CA LYS A 40 -10.27 -2.07 10.95
C LYS A 40 -8.84 -2.59 11.13
N ALA A 41 -7.95 -2.31 10.17
CA ALA A 41 -6.55 -2.74 10.21
C ALA A 41 -5.83 -2.23 11.46
N LEU A 42 -5.94 -0.92 11.70
CA LEU A 42 -5.34 -0.27 12.85
C LEU A 42 -5.95 -0.80 14.16
N GLY A 43 -7.25 -1.08 14.16
CA GLY A 43 -7.94 -1.75 15.27
C GLY A 43 -7.44 -3.15 15.59
N GLU A 44 -6.91 -3.85 14.60
CA GLU A 44 -6.27 -5.17 14.73
C GLU A 44 -4.77 -5.05 15.10
N GLY A 45 -4.27 -3.85 15.39
CA GLY A 45 -2.88 -3.59 15.74
C GLY A 45 -1.91 -3.58 14.54
N LYS A 46 -2.43 -3.54 13.31
CA LYS A 46 -1.60 -3.44 12.10
C LYS A 46 -1.08 -2.03 11.91
N THR A 47 0.03 -1.91 11.17
CA THR A 47 0.58 -0.60 10.78
C THR A 47 -0.22 0.03 9.62
N LEU A 48 -0.05 1.34 9.41
CA LEU A 48 -0.64 2.02 8.26
C LEU A 48 -0.16 1.44 6.92
N GLN A 49 1.11 1.00 6.84
CA GLN A 49 1.64 0.34 5.65
C GLN A 49 0.89 -0.97 5.35
N GLN A 50 0.67 -1.81 6.37
CA GLN A 50 -0.11 -3.04 6.23
C GLN A 50 -1.58 -2.76 5.88
N ALA A 51 -2.14 -1.66 6.40
CA ALA A 51 -3.47 -1.20 6.01
C ALA A 51 -3.55 -0.83 4.52
N MET A 52 -2.54 -0.14 4.00
CA MET A 52 -2.45 0.20 2.58
C MET A 52 -2.32 -1.04 1.69
N GLU A 53 -1.51 -2.03 2.09
CA GLU A 53 -1.42 -3.31 1.39
C GLU A 53 -2.78 -4.02 1.32
N MET A 54 -3.57 -3.96 2.40
CA MET A 54 -4.92 -4.52 2.41
C MET A 54 -5.89 -3.75 1.52
N MET A 55 -5.77 -2.42 1.41
CA MET A 55 -6.55 -1.64 0.45
C MET A 55 -6.25 -2.03 -1.00
N ILE A 56 -4.97 -2.21 -1.32
CA ILE A 56 -4.53 -2.68 -2.65
C ILE A 56 -5.10 -4.07 -2.91
N LYS A 57 -4.95 -5.00 -1.96
CA LYS A 57 -5.49 -6.36 -2.07
C LYS A 57 -7.03 -6.37 -2.22
N ALA A 58 -7.72 -5.43 -1.59
CA ALA A 58 -9.17 -5.27 -1.70
C ALA A 58 -9.62 -4.53 -2.97
N LYS A 59 -8.67 -4.08 -3.82
CA LYS A 59 -8.95 -3.33 -5.07
C LYS A 59 -9.78 -2.06 -4.84
N VAL A 60 -9.53 -1.36 -3.74
CA VAL A 60 -10.18 -0.08 -3.39
C VAL A 60 -9.26 1.13 -3.59
N PHE A 61 -8.09 0.91 -4.18
CA PHE A 61 -7.09 1.93 -4.46
C PHE A 61 -6.61 1.79 -5.92
N ASP A 62 -6.51 2.92 -6.61
CA ASP A 62 -6.17 3.00 -8.04
C ASP A 62 -4.71 3.43 -8.30
N GLY A 63 -3.90 3.59 -7.25
CA GLY A 63 -2.51 4.03 -7.37
C GLY A 63 -2.32 5.54 -7.46
N SER A 64 -3.39 6.32 -7.59
CA SER A 64 -3.29 7.77 -7.79
C SER A 64 -3.14 8.53 -6.48
N LYS A 65 -2.39 9.63 -6.52
CA LYS A 65 -2.33 10.59 -5.41
C LYS A 65 -3.70 11.22 -5.12
N ALA A 66 -4.51 11.42 -6.16
CA ALA A 66 -5.87 11.93 -6.02
C ALA A 66 -6.73 11.00 -5.15
N CYS A 67 -6.63 9.69 -5.35
CA CYS A 67 -7.36 8.75 -4.51
C CYS A 67 -6.94 8.81 -3.04
N ILE A 68 -5.64 8.98 -2.75
CA ILE A 68 -5.16 9.19 -1.37
C ILE A 68 -5.82 10.43 -0.76
N THR A 69 -5.88 11.55 -1.50
CA THR A 69 -6.56 12.77 -1.05
C THR A 69 -8.02 12.49 -0.72
N PHE A 70 -8.76 11.82 -1.61
CA PHE A 70 -10.17 11.49 -1.34
C PHE A 70 -10.36 10.56 -0.15
N ILE A 71 -9.48 9.57 0.05
CA ILE A 71 -9.51 8.70 1.24
C ILE A 71 -9.31 9.54 2.51
N ARG A 72 -8.35 10.46 2.48
CA ARG A 72 -8.01 11.34 3.60
C ARG A 72 -9.15 12.32 3.91
N GLU A 73 -9.74 12.96 2.90
CA GLU A 73 -10.92 13.83 3.08
C GLU A 73 -12.13 13.04 3.60
N ASN A 74 -12.38 11.86 3.02
CA ASN A 74 -13.50 11.03 3.44
C ASN A 74 -13.32 10.48 4.87
N SER A 75 -12.08 10.32 5.36
CA SER A 75 -11.83 9.96 6.75
C SER A 75 -12.24 11.07 7.73
N MET A 76 -12.23 12.35 7.31
CA MET A 76 -12.80 13.44 8.14
C MET A 76 -14.31 13.29 8.31
N THR A 77 -15.02 12.99 7.22
CA THR A 77 -16.48 12.76 7.25
C THR A 77 -16.84 11.51 8.06
N MET A 78 -15.95 10.52 8.08
CA MET A 78 -16.13 9.24 8.76
C MET A 78 -15.44 9.18 10.14
N ARG A 79 -15.00 10.31 10.71
CA ARG A 79 -14.17 10.33 11.91
C ARG A 79 -14.84 9.67 13.13
N ASP A 80 -16.14 9.88 13.33
CA ASP A 80 -16.84 9.38 14.51
C ASP A 80 -17.02 7.85 14.47
N PRO A 81 -17.47 7.24 13.34
CA PRO A 81 -17.56 5.78 13.24
C PRO A 81 -16.22 5.06 12.99
N HIS A 82 -15.20 5.76 12.47
CA HIS A 82 -13.90 5.20 12.10
C HIS A 82 -12.72 6.07 12.60
N PRO A 83 -12.61 6.25 13.93
CA PRO A 83 -11.69 7.23 14.51
C PRO A 83 -10.22 6.90 14.27
N ARG A 84 -9.84 5.62 14.20
CA ARG A 84 -8.42 5.24 14.07
C ARG A 84 -7.90 5.59 12.68
N ALA A 85 -8.72 5.41 11.65
CA ALA A 85 -8.37 5.86 10.30
C ALA A 85 -8.22 7.37 10.23
N PHE A 86 -9.12 8.13 10.87
CA PHE A 86 -9.01 9.59 10.94
C PHE A 86 -7.73 10.01 11.65
N GLU A 87 -7.51 9.52 12.88
CA GLU A 87 -6.33 9.83 13.70
C GLU A 87 -5.03 9.53 12.94
N SER A 88 -4.92 8.34 12.35
CA SER A 88 -3.71 7.94 11.62
C SER A 88 -3.44 8.73 10.34
N LEU A 89 -4.46 9.35 9.73
CA LEU A 89 -4.31 10.07 8.45
C LEU A 89 -4.20 11.59 8.63
N TRP A 90 -4.52 12.11 9.81
CA TRP A 90 -4.57 13.56 10.07
C TRP A 90 -3.80 14.03 11.30
N MET A 91 -3.72 13.20 12.34
CA MET A 91 -3.23 13.60 13.65
C MET A 91 -1.84 13.04 13.99
N ASN A 92 -1.36 12.06 13.20
CA ASN A 92 -0.01 11.48 13.28
C ASN A 92 0.90 12.00 12.17
#